data_AF-A0A7Z8QV77-F1
#
_entry.id   AF-A0A7Z8QV77-F1
#
_cell.length_a   1.000
_cell.length_b   1.000
_cell.length_c   1.000
_cell.angle_alpha   90.00
_cell.angle_beta   90.00
_cell.angle_gamma   90.00
#
_symmetry.space_group_name_H-M   'P 1'
#
loop_
_entity.id
_entity.type
_entity.pdbx_description
1 polymer ?
#
loop_
_entity_poly.entity_id
_entity_poly.type
_entity_poly.pdbx_seq_one_letter_code
_entity_poly.pdbx_strand_id
1 'polypeptide(L)'
;MILVADSSALVALSVCGSLTLLDQLFKEVTVPEAVFLEVVKSDKPEAKKLENYLREKVRKVNMHDFIYLDGNADAGETEAMLLYKQELADETE
;
A
#
# COMPACT_ATOMS: atom_id res chain seq x y z
N MET A 1 7.66 -8.56 -10.32
CA MET A 1 6.95 -7.26 -10.30
C MET A 1 6.39 -7.12 -8.91
N ILE A 2 6.91 -6.12 -8.21
CA ILE A 2 6.46 -5.68 -6.88
C ILE A 2 5.30 -4.72 -7.11
N LEU A 3 4.19 -4.92 -6.40
CA LEU A 3 3.06 -4.00 -6.36
C LEU A 3 3.08 -3.24 -5.04
N VAL A 4 3.12 -1.92 -5.13
CA VAL A 4 2.76 -1.05 -4.01
C VAL A 4 1.33 -0.60 -4.19
N ALA A 5 0.43 -1.02 -3.29
CA ALA A 5 -1.00 -0.79 -3.44
C ALA A 5 -1.47 0.46 -2.69
N ASP A 6 -2.41 1.18 -3.30
CA ASP A 6 -3.10 2.34 -2.74
C ASP A 6 -4.41 1.95 -2.01
N SER A 7 -4.85 2.79 -1.08
CA SER A 7 -6.03 2.54 -0.23
C SER A 7 -7.30 2.37 -1.06
N SER A 8 -7.50 3.19 -2.09
CA SER A 8 -8.69 3.18 -2.93
C SER A 8 -8.85 1.86 -3.71
N ALA A 9 -7.76 1.35 -4.28
CA ALA A 9 -7.73 0.09 -5.01
C ALA A 9 -7.96 -1.12 -4.09
N LEU A 10 -7.35 -1.11 -2.90
CA LEU A 10 -7.51 -2.16 -1.89
C LEU A 10 -8.95 -2.25 -1.40
N VAL A 11 -9.58 -1.11 -1.11
CA VAL A 11 -10.99 -1.05 -0.71
C VAL A 11 -11.89 -1.60 -1.81
N ALA A 12 -11.69 -1.19 -3.07
CA ALA A 12 -12.49 -1.70 -4.18
C ALA A 12 -12.37 -3.22 -4.34
N LEU A 13 -11.15 -3.76 -4.29
CA LEU A 13 -10.91 -5.20 -4.39
C LEU A 13 -11.45 -5.98 -3.20
N SER A 14 -11.41 -5.41 -2.00
CA SER A 14 -11.99 -6.01 -0.80
C SER A 14 -13.52 -6.12 -0.90
N VAL A 15 -14.19 -5.07 -1.40
CA VAL A 15 -15.63 -5.08 -1.67
C VAL A 15 -15.98 -6.13 -2.73
N CYS A 16 -15.16 -6.26 -3.78
CA CYS A 16 -15.32 -7.28 -4.82
C CYS A 16 -14.86 -8.70 -4.38
N GLY A 17 -14.37 -8.87 -3.15
CA GLY A 17 -13.85 -10.15 -2.66
C GLY A 17 -12.69 -10.73 -3.47
N SER A 18 -11.94 -9.86 -4.17
CA SER A 18 -10.95 -10.23 -5.18
C SER A 18 -9.51 -9.88 -4.79
N LEU A 19 -9.23 -9.71 -3.48
CA LEU A 19 -7.89 -9.40 -2.96
C LEU A 19 -6.84 -10.45 -3.35
N THR A 20 -7.25 -11.71 -3.48
CA THR A 20 -6.38 -12.82 -3.90
C THR A 20 -5.85 -12.66 -5.33
N LEU A 21 -6.50 -11.85 -6.17
CA LEU A 21 -5.97 -11.55 -7.51
C LEU A 21 -4.62 -10.83 -7.43
N LEU A 22 -4.41 -10.01 -6.40
CA LEU A 22 -3.13 -9.32 -6.21
C LEU A 22 -1.99 -10.33 -6.01
N ASP A 23 -2.22 -11.39 -5.23
CA ASP A 23 -1.23 -12.46 -5.02
C ASP A 23 -0.99 -13.32 -6.26
N GLN A 24 -1.97 -13.39 -7.16
CA GLN A 24 -1.85 -14.16 -8.41
C GLN A 24 -1.13 -13.38 -9.51
N LEU A 25 -1.31 -12.05 -9.53
CA LEU A 25 -0.77 -11.16 -10.57
C LEU A 25 0.62 -10.64 -10.22
N PHE A 26 0.93 -10.48 -8.93
CA PHE A 26 2.17 -9.89 -8.46
C PHE A 26 2.93 -10.86 -7.57
N LYS A 27 4.26 -10.83 -7.66
CA LYS A 27 5.12 -11.69 -6.83
C LYS A 27 5.16 -11.22 -5.38
N GLU A 28 5.07 -9.91 -5.20
CA GLU A 28 5.11 -9.26 -3.91
C GLU A 28 4.11 -8.11 -3.91
N VAL A 29 3.31 -8.06 -2.84
CA VAL A 29 2.31 -7.01 -2.61
C VAL A 29 2.68 -6.36 -1.30
N THR A 30 3.02 -5.08 -1.36
CA THR A 30 3.38 -4.27 -0.20
C THR A 30 2.50 -3.04 -0.12
N VAL A 31 2.31 -2.56 1.10
CA VAL A 31 1.54 -1.33 1.37
C VAL A 31 2.29 -0.44 2.35
N PRO A 32 2.25 0.89 2.16
CA PRO A 32 2.75 1.81 3.15
C PRO A 32 1.95 1.78 4.45
N GLU A 33 2.59 2.22 5.54
CA GLU A 33 1.96 2.35 6.85
C GLU A 33 0.78 3.34 6.82
N ALA A 34 0.89 4.47 6.11
CA ALA A 34 -0.22 5.42 5.99
C ALA A 34 -1.45 4.80 5.31
N VAL A 35 -1.25 4.08 4.21
CA VAL A 35 -2.31 3.39 3.47
C VAL A 35 -2.98 2.32 4.35
N PHE A 36 -2.19 1.54 5.09
CA PHE A 36 -2.70 0.55 6.03
C PHE A 36 -3.60 1.19 7.10
N LEU A 37 -3.14 2.29 7.72
CA LEU A 37 -3.91 3.00 8.74
C LEU A 37 -5.20 3.58 8.17
N GLU A 38 -5.19 4.08 6.94
CA GLU A 38 -6.37 4.60 6.25
C GLU A 38 -7.43 3.53 6.05
N VAL A 39 -7.06 2.36 5.51
CA VAL A 39 -8.02 1.29 5.20
C VAL A 39 -8.56 0.59 6.45
N VAL A 40 -7.77 0.53 7.52
CA VAL A 40 -8.18 -0.09 8.80
C VAL A 40 -9.05 0.83 9.64
N LYS A 41 -8.96 2.15 9.47
CA LYS A 41 -9.76 3.14 10.24
C LYS A 41 -11.27 3.03 10.00
N SER A 42 -11.70 2.43 8.89
CA SER A 42 -13.12 2.30 8.57
C SER A 42 -13.78 1.23 9.44
N ASP A 43 -14.94 1.51 10.05
CA ASP A 43 -15.71 0.54 10.87
C ASP A 43 -16.52 -0.46 10.01
N LYS A 44 -15.98 -0.78 8.83
CA LYS A 44 -16.65 -1.59 7.82
C LYS A 44 -16.14 -3.03 7.88
N PRO A 45 -16.95 -4.05 7.56
CA PRO A 45 -16.51 -5.44 7.56
C PRO A 45 -15.32 -5.70 6.61
N GLU A 46 -15.20 -4.92 5.54
CA GLU A 46 -14.08 -4.94 4.59
C GLU A 46 -12.77 -4.48 5.23
N ALA A 47 -12.81 -3.59 6.23
CA ALA A 47 -11.63 -3.09 6.92
C ALA A 47 -10.95 -4.19 7.74
N LYS A 48 -11.74 -5.03 8.43
CA LYS A 48 -11.20 -6.20 9.15
C LYS A 48 -10.56 -7.23 8.21
N LYS A 49 -11.15 -7.41 7.02
CA LYS A 49 -10.57 -8.29 5.99
C LYS A 49 -9.24 -7.73 5.47
N LEU A 50 -9.21 -6.43 5.18
CA LEU A 50 -8.01 -5.73 4.75
C LEU A 50 -6.93 -5.74 5.83
N GLU A 51 -7.28 -5.49 7.09
CA GLU A 51 -6.36 -5.54 8.22
C GLU A 51 -5.65 -6.91 8.27
N ASN A 52 -6.41 -8.00 8.23
CA ASN A 52 -5.85 -9.34 8.28
C ASN A 52 -5.00 -9.69 7.05
N TYR A 53 -5.42 -9.25 5.86
CA TYR A 53 -4.69 -9.50 4.61
C TYR A 53 -3.38 -8.71 4.52
N LEU A 54 -3.38 -7.47 5.01
CA LEU A 54 -2.26 -6.53 4.86
C LEU A 54 -1.28 -6.57 6.03
N ARG A 55 -1.63 -7.17 7.18
CA ARG A 55 -0.81 -7.15 8.41
C ARG A 55 0.66 -7.53 8.20
N GLU A 56 0.93 -8.52 7.35
CA GLU A 56 2.30 -9.00 7.06
C GLU A 56 2.93 -8.33 5.83
N LYS A 57 2.17 -7.46 5.16
CA LYS A 57 2.52 -6.78 3.90
C LYS A 57 2.80 -5.28 4.09
N VAL A 58 2.72 -4.79 5.33
CA VAL A 58 3.01 -3.40 5.65
C VAL A 58 4.52 -3.16 5.60
N ARG A 59 4.92 -2.06 4.97
CA ARG A 59 6.29 -1.56 4.95
C ARG A 59 6.30 -0.13 5.44
N LYS A 60 7.28 0.17 6.31
CA LYS A 60 7.45 1.51 6.84
C LYS A 60 8.23 2.36 5.85
N VAL A 61 7.62 3.46 5.42
CA VAL A 61 8.26 4.40 4.51
C VAL A 61 8.98 5.47 5.31
N ASN A 62 10.27 5.68 5.02
CA ASN A 62 11.05 6.70 5.70
C ASN A 62 10.96 8.02 4.93
N MET A 63 10.07 8.91 5.37
CA MET A 63 9.84 10.20 4.71
C MET A 63 10.95 11.24 4.94
N HIS A 64 11.97 10.95 5.77
CA HIS A 64 13.02 11.91 6.12
C HIS A 64 13.88 12.37 4.93
N ASP A 65 14.00 11.56 3.88
CA ASP A 65 14.89 11.84 2.74
C ASP A 65 14.18 12.46 1.52
N PHE A 66 12.87 12.73 1.60
CA PHE A 66 12.11 13.20 0.44
C PHE A 66 11.42 14.54 0.65
N ILE A 67 11.81 15.48 -0.21
CA ILE A 67 11.19 16.79 -0.36
C ILE A 67 9.89 16.60 -1.15
N TYR A 68 8.77 17.02 -0.57
CA TYR A 68 7.43 17.02 -1.19
C TYR A 68 7.49 17.65 -2.59
N LEU A 69 7.13 16.88 -3.62
CA LEU A 69 7.20 17.32 -5.01
C LEU A 69 5.86 17.73 -5.61
N ASP A 70 4.74 17.57 -4.89
CA ASP A 70 3.47 18.16 -5.34
C ASP A 70 2.50 18.35 -4.17
N GLY A 71 1.84 19.50 -4.09
CA GLY A 71 0.99 19.90 -2.96
C GLY A 71 -0.42 19.29 -2.97
N ASN A 72 -0.67 18.33 -3.86
CA ASN A 72 -2.00 17.75 -4.09
C ASN A 72 -2.09 16.24 -3.85
N ALA A 73 -0.97 15.56 -3.58
CA ALA A 73 -0.96 14.12 -3.28
C ALA A 73 -1.24 13.90 -1.80
N ASP A 74 -2.14 12.95 -1.48
CA ASP A 74 -2.38 12.58 -0.09
C ASP A 74 -1.18 11.82 0.50
N ALA A 75 -1.11 11.71 1.83
CA ALA A 75 0.00 11.04 2.50
C ALA A 75 0.17 9.58 2.02
N GLY A 76 -0.94 8.87 1.75
CA GLY A 76 -0.93 7.50 1.24
C GLY A 76 -0.30 7.39 -0.15
N GLU A 77 -0.69 8.26 -1.08
CA GLU A 77 -0.15 8.29 -2.46
C GLU A 77 1.36 8.60 -2.45
N THR A 78 1.77 9.57 -1.63
CA THR A 78 3.17 9.98 -1.50
C THR A 78 4.03 8.84 -0.96
N GLU A 79 3.57 8.15 0.09
CA GLU A 79 4.29 7.02 0.64
C GLU A 79 4.34 5.83 -0.33
N ALA A 80 3.27 5.58 -1.09
CA ALA A 80 3.23 4.50 -2.08
C ALA A 80 4.28 4.69 -3.19
N MET A 81 4.40 5.92 -3.70
CA MET A 81 5.44 6.25 -4.68
C MET A 81 6.85 6.10 -4.12
N LEU A 82 7.07 6.48 -2.85
CA LEU A 82 8.37 6.36 -2.20
C LEU A 82 8.78 4.91 -2.00
N LEU A 83 7.86 4.10 -1.47
CA LEU A 83 8.11 2.69 -1.22
C LEU A 83 8.50 1.98 -2.51
N TYR A 84 7.77 2.26 -3.60
CA TYR A 84 8.10 1.68 -4.90
C TYR A 84 9.52 2.05 -5.36
N LYS A 85 9.94 3.30 -5.12
CA LYS A 85 11.29 3.75 -5.46
C LYS A 85 12.37 3.13 -4.56
N GLN A 86 12.08 2.88 -3.29
CA GLN A 86 13.00 2.20 -2.36
C GLN A 86 13.19 0.73 -2.76
N GLU A 87 12.08 0.02 -3.02
CA GLU A 87 12.12 -1.39 -3.45
C GLU A 87 12.85 -1.55 -4.81
N LEU A 88 12.67 -0.60 -5.74
CA LEU A 88 13.43 -0.56 -7.00
C LEU A 88 14.93 -0.27 -6.79
N ALA A 89 15.28 0.54 -5.79
CA ALA A 89 16.69 0.83 -5.50
C ALA A 89 17.41 -0.40 -4.93
N ASP A 90 16.72 -1.18 -4.08
CA ASP A 90 17.23 -2.42 -3.49
C ASP A 90 17.37 -3.56 -4.53
N GLU A 91 16.61 -3.56 -5.64
CA GLU A 91 16.78 -4.52 -6.74
C GLU A 91 18.09 -4.33 -7.55
N THR A 92 18.90 -3.28 -7.27
CA THR A 92 20.10 -2.94 -8.04
C THR A 92 21.46 -3.17 -7.37
N GLU A 93 21.52 -3.73 -6.15
CA GLU A 93 22.80 -4.07 -5.48
C GLU A 93 23.18 -5.56 -5.56
#